data_AF-A0A351DQ13-F1
#
_entry.id   AF-A0A351DQ13-F1
#
_cell.length_a   1.000
_cell.length_b   1.000
_cell.length_c   1.000
_cell.angle_alpha   90.00
_cell.angle_beta   90.00
_cell.angle_gamma   90.00
#
_symmetry.space_group_name_H-M   'P 1'
#
loop_
_entity.id
_entity.type
_entity.pdbx_description
1 polymer ?
#
loop_
_entity_poly.entity_id
_entity_poly.type
_entity_poly.pdbx_seq_one_letter_code
_entity_poly.pdbx_strand_id
1 'polypeptide(L)'
;MDGDLDRLADNHPEVIAEQEAYRSAVADLDEARAETTPSLALSSTFSMSDVSGSNTSSNNVNARSNVLSLTLSAPIYTNGVASAKVAVAQAGVVKAEANLLKARRQVLGSMQEAYRNLEASARTVEARRLAIVSAASRVEATEAAYAVGSGDIVEVLNAKKDLFAVERDFAKARYTHVTRQLEFDQAIGDLSESAIARIDQQLIQ
;
A
#
# COMPACT_ATOMS: atom_id res chain seq x y z
N MET A 1 5.07 7.62 19.82
CA MET A 1 4.05 6.75 19.18
C MET A 1 3.55 7.35 17.88
N ASP A 2 3.04 8.59 17.81
CA ASP A 2 2.69 9.20 16.51
C ASP A 2 3.90 9.30 15.55
N GLY A 3 5.07 9.69 16.06
CA GLY A 3 6.29 9.78 15.23
C GLY A 3 6.83 8.43 14.72
N ASP A 4 6.48 7.32 15.36
CA ASP A 4 6.91 5.98 14.91
C ASP A 4 6.03 5.50 13.76
N LEU A 5 4.72 5.76 13.83
CA LEU A 5 3.76 5.49 12.75
C LEU A 5 4.04 6.34 11.51
N ASP A 6 4.43 7.61 11.70
CA ASP A 6 4.83 8.48 10.59
C ASP A 6 6.03 7.92 9.83
N ARG A 7 7.03 7.37 10.54
CA ARG A 7 8.22 6.76 9.94
C ARG A 7 7.92 5.45 9.22
N LEU A 8 6.94 4.69 9.72
CA LEU A 8 6.49 3.44 9.07
C LEU A 8 5.65 3.74 7.83
N ALA A 9 4.80 4.76 7.87
CA ALA A 9 4.03 5.23 6.72
C ALA A 9 4.95 5.65 5.56
N ASP A 10 6.07 6.32 5.85
CA ASP A 10 7.01 6.77 4.82
C ASP A 10 7.75 5.62 4.10
N ASN A 11 7.88 4.45 4.75
CA ASN A 11 8.47 3.25 4.14
C ASN A 11 7.43 2.27 3.56
N HIS A 12 6.15 2.63 3.60
CA HIS A 12 5.09 1.74 3.14
C HIS A 12 5.12 1.61 1.60
N PRO A 13 4.95 0.39 1.04
CA PRO A 13 5.04 0.16 -0.41
C PRO A 13 4.11 1.05 -1.25
N GLU A 14 2.89 1.32 -0.76
CA GLU A 14 1.93 2.21 -1.43
C GLU A 14 2.43 3.66 -1.50
N VAL A 15 3.08 4.15 -0.45
CA VAL A 15 3.61 5.52 -0.42
C VAL A 15 4.83 5.64 -1.32
N ILE A 16 5.68 4.61 -1.37
CA ILE A 16 6.82 4.56 -2.28
C ILE A 16 6.35 4.55 -3.74
N ALA A 17 5.31 3.78 -4.07
CA ALA A 17 4.75 3.74 -5.42
C ALA A 17 4.23 5.13 -5.86
N GLU A 18 3.52 5.84 -5.00
CA GLU A 18 3.05 7.20 -5.27
C GLU A 18 4.20 8.23 -5.29
N GLN A 19 5.28 7.99 -4.54
CA GLN A 19 6.46 8.84 -4.58
C GLN A 19 7.17 8.73 -5.93
N GLU A 20 7.26 7.52 -6.50
CA GLU A 20 7.78 7.32 -7.86
C GLU A 20 6.83 7.92 -8.92
N ALA A 21 5.52 7.84 -8.72
CA ALA A 21 4.55 8.53 -9.59
C ALA A 21 4.72 10.05 -9.56
N TYR A 22 4.98 10.64 -8.39
CA TYR A 22 5.33 12.05 -8.25
C TYR A 22 6.64 12.40 -8.97
N ARG A 23 7.69 11.58 -8.82
CA ARG A 23 8.96 11.76 -9.55
C ARG A 23 8.77 11.71 -11.06
N SER A 24 7.93 10.78 -11.55
CA SER A 24 7.57 10.71 -12.96
C SER A 24 6.90 12.01 -13.42
N ALA A 25 5.92 12.52 -12.67
CA ALA A 25 5.23 13.77 -13.04
C ALA A 25 6.18 14.98 -13.07
N VAL A 26 7.18 15.02 -12.18
CA VAL A 26 8.23 16.06 -12.20
C VAL A 26 9.12 15.92 -13.44
N ALA A 27 9.49 14.69 -13.81
CA ALA A 27 10.25 14.45 -15.04
C ALA A 27 9.45 14.87 -16.29
N ASP A 28 8.14 14.61 -16.34
CA ASP A 28 7.26 15.05 -17.42
C ASP A 28 7.20 16.59 -17.53
N LEU A 29 7.25 17.30 -16.40
CA LEU A 29 7.33 18.76 -16.37
C LEU A 29 8.66 19.27 -16.93
N ASP A 30 9.77 18.62 -16.58
CA ASP A 30 11.08 18.97 -17.10
C ASP A 30 11.21 18.66 -18.60
N GLU A 31 10.60 17.57 -19.08
CA GLU A 31 10.47 17.27 -20.51
C GLU A 31 9.66 18.36 -21.24
N ALA A 32 8.50 18.74 -20.70
CA ALA A 32 7.68 19.80 -21.27
C ALA A 32 8.40 21.15 -21.32
N ARG A 33 9.28 21.43 -20.35
CA ARG A 33 10.16 22.61 -20.36
C ARG A 33 11.27 22.50 -21.40
N ALA A 34 11.87 21.32 -21.54
CA ALA A 34 12.93 21.06 -22.51
C ALA A 34 12.45 21.27 -23.96
N GLU A 35 11.18 21.01 -24.27
CA GLU A 35 10.59 21.33 -25.58
C GLU A 35 10.68 22.82 -25.95
N THR A 36 10.82 23.71 -24.96
CA THR A 36 10.94 25.17 -25.18
C THR A 36 12.38 25.63 -25.38
N THR A 37 13.34 24.74 -25.14
CA THR A 37 14.77 25.03 -25.26
C THR A 37 15.34 24.51 -26.59
N PRO A 38 16.42 25.12 -27.11
CA PRO A 38 17.04 24.63 -28.33
C PRO A 38 17.58 23.21 -28.15
N SER A 39 17.30 22.33 -29.11
CA SER A 39 17.80 20.95 -29.12
C SER A 39 18.89 20.78 -30.18
N LEU A 40 19.94 20.03 -29.83
CA LEU A 40 21.06 19.71 -30.71
C LEU A 40 21.06 18.21 -30.99
N ALA A 41 20.90 17.82 -32.25
CA ALA A 41 20.91 16.44 -32.69
C ALA A 41 22.10 16.17 -33.60
N LEU A 42 22.82 15.08 -33.34
CA LEU A 42 23.88 14.55 -34.20
C LEU A 42 23.38 13.27 -34.85
N SER A 43 23.44 13.19 -36.17
CA SER A 43 23.09 11.99 -36.92
C SER A 43 24.20 11.61 -37.90
N SER A 44 24.41 10.31 -38.09
CA SER A 44 25.37 9.77 -39.05
C SER A 44 24.65 8.77 -39.93
N THR A 45 24.69 8.99 -41.24
CA THR A 45 24.07 8.11 -42.23
C THR A 45 25.16 7.53 -43.11
N PHE A 46 25.34 6.22 -43.05
CA PHE A 46 26.17 5.48 -43.99
C PHE A 46 25.28 4.87 -45.07
N SER A 47 25.56 5.18 -46.33
CA SER A 47 24.81 4.67 -47.48
C SER A 47 25.74 4.00 -48.48
N MET A 48 25.35 2.83 -48.95
CA MET A 48 25.99 2.14 -50.06
C MET A 48 24.94 1.93 -51.13
N SER A 49 25.25 2.38 -52.35
CA SER A 49 24.37 2.25 -53.51
C SER A 49 25.16 1.61 -54.65
N ASP A 50 24.66 0.45 -55.08
CA ASP A 50 25.16 -0.29 -56.23
C ASP A 50 24.09 -0.22 -57.32
N VAL A 51 24.40 0.49 -58.41
CA VAL A 51 23.49 0.62 -59.56
C VAL A 51 23.99 -0.28 -60.68
N SER A 52 23.27 -1.38 -60.94
CA SER A 52 23.52 -2.27 -62.08
C SER A 52 22.41 -2.13 -63.13
N GLY A 53 22.76 -1.69 -64.34
CA GLY A 53 21.84 -1.58 -65.48
C GLY A 53 22.39 -2.24 -66.75
N SER A 54 21.55 -2.94 -67.51
CA SER A 54 21.96 -3.77 -68.65
C SER A 54 21.83 -3.12 -70.04
N ASN A 55 21.75 -1.80 -70.16
CA ASN A 55 21.71 -1.12 -71.47
C ASN A 55 22.85 -0.10 -71.63
N THR A 56 23.82 -0.49 -72.48
CA THR A 56 24.67 0.30 -73.39
C THR A 56 25.44 1.56 -72.92
N SER A 57 25.45 1.92 -71.64
CA SER A 57 26.43 2.86 -71.05
C SER A 57 26.65 2.56 -69.57
N SER A 58 27.03 1.31 -69.29
CA SER A 58 27.15 0.80 -67.92
C SER A 58 28.51 1.17 -67.32
N ASN A 59 28.57 2.33 -66.66
CA ASN A 59 29.53 2.52 -65.58
C ASN A 59 28.92 1.83 -64.35
N ASN A 60 29.48 0.70 -63.93
CA ASN A 60 29.21 0.14 -62.61
C ASN A 60 29.72 1.16 -61.57
N VAL A 61 28.82 1.96 -61.01
CA VAL A 61 29.16 2.95 -59.98
C VAL A 61 28.83 2.33 -58.63
N ASN A 62 29.88 1.93 -57.91
CA ASN A 62 29.80 1.60 -56.49
C ASN A 62 29.94 2.91 -55.72
N ALA A 63 28.84 3.47 -55.25
CA ALA A 63 28.84 4.70 -54.48
C ALA A 63 28.73 4.37 -52.99
N ARG A 64 29.74 4.76 -52.21
CA ARG A 64 29.71 4.71 -50.75
C ARG A 64 29.74 6.14 -50.23
N SER A 65 28.77 6.50 -49.39
CA SER A 65 28.74 7.80 -48.73
C SER A 65 28.61 7.62 -47.22
N ASN A 66 29.28 8.50 -46.48
CA ASN A 66 29.07 8.67 -45.06
C ASN A 66 28.80 10.15 -44.83
N VAL A 67 27.64 10.46 -44.25
CA VAL A 67 27.19 11.82 -43.98
C VAL A 67 27.04 11.97 -42.48
N LEU A 68 27.79 12.88 -41.90
CA LEU A 68 27.63 13.33 -40.53
C LEU A 68 26.89 14.67 -40.54
N SER A 69 25.74 14.72 -39.87
CA SER A 69 24.85 15.88 -39.83
C SER A 69 24.65 16.35 -38.40
N LEU A 70 24.86 17.64 -38.15
CA LEU A 70 24.55 18.28 -36.88
C LEU A 70 23.37 19.24 -37.10
N THR A 71 22.25 19.00 -36.42
CA THR A 71 21.02 19.78 -36.54
C THR A 71 20.73 20.48 -35.23
N LEU A 72 20.71 21.81 -35.25
CA LEU A 72 20.25 22.64 -34.12
C LEU A 72 18.83 23.13 -34.43
N SER A 73 17.87 22.84 -33.55
CA SER A 73 16.48 23.26 -33.66
C SER A 73 16.11 24.15 -32.48
N ALA A 74 15.69 25.39 -32.75
CA ALA A 74 15.33 26.36 -31.71
C ALA A 74 13.96 26.98 -32.03
N PRO A 75 12.89 26.61 -31.30
CA PRO A 75 11.57 27.22 -31.50
C PRO A 75 11.56 28.66 -30.98
N ILE A 76 11.35 29.64 -31.86
CA ILE A 76 11.27 31.07 -31.48
C ILE A 76 9.89 31.44 -30.94
N TYR A 77 8.83 30.92 -31.58
CA TYR A 77 7.45 31.18 -31.18
C TYR A 77 6.56 29.99 -31.55
N THR A 78 5.82 29.46 -30.57
CA THR A 78 4.97 28.27 -30.72
C THR A 78 3.48 28.58 -30.61
N ASN A 79 3.06 29.84 -30.80
CA ASN A 79 1.66 30.27 -30.68
C ASN A 79 0.97 29.85 -29.35
N GLY A 80 1.72 29.85 -28.24
CA GLY A 80 1.20 29.48 -26.92
C GLY A 80 1.15 27.98 -26.60
N VAL A 81 1.36 27.08 -27.58
CA VAL A 81 1.29 25.61 -27.37
C VAL A 81 2.27 25.13 -26.30
N ALA A 82 3.52 25.56 -26.38
CA ALA A 82 4.56 25.22 -25.40
C ALA A 82 4.20 25.66 -23.97
N SER A 83 3.73 26.90 -23.82
CA SER A 83 3.31 27.42 -22.51
C SER A 83 2.12 26.66 -21.95
N ALA A 84 1.16 26.26 -22.79
CA ALA A 84 0.02 25.47 -22.38
C ALA A 84 0.43 24.06 -21.94
N LYS A 85 1.36 23.41 -22.65
CA LYS A 85 1.92 22.11 -22.25
C LYS A 85 2.60 22.18 -20.88
N VAL A 86 3.44 23.19 -20.64
CA VAL A 86 4.09 23.39 -19.34
C VAL A 86 3.06 23.60 -18.23
N ALA A 87 2.01 24.39 -18.48
CA ALA A 87 0.93 24.59 -17.52
C ALA A 87 0.17 23.29 -17.19
N VAL A 88 -0.10 22.45 -18.20
CA VAL A 88 -0.73 21.13 -18.02
C VAL A 88 0.19 20.20 -17.21
N ALA A 89 1.47 20.12 -17.54
CA ALA A 89 2.44 19.31 -16.81
C ALA A 89 2.58 19.77 -15.35
N GLN A 90 2.58 21.08 -15.11
CA GLN A 90 2.63 21.64 -13.77
C GLN A 90 1.38 21.30 -12.94
N ALA A 91 0.19 21.35 -13.55
CA ALA A 91 -1.03 20.84 -12.92
C ALA A 91 -0.96 19.33 -12.64
N GLY A 92 -0.28 18.57 -13.51
CA GLY A 92 0.03 17.16 -13.33
C GLY A 92 0.88 16.89 -12.07
N VAL A 93 1.94 17.68 -11.85
CA VAL A 93 2.77 17.60 -10.64
C VAL A 93 1.94 17.86 -9.38
N VAL A 94 1.11 18.92 -9.37
CA VAL A 94 0.25 19.24 -8.23
C VAL A 94 -0.74 18.11 -7.94
N LYS A 95 -1.30 17.49 -8.99
CA LYS A 95 -2.17 16.31 -8.84
C LYS A 95 -1.41 15.13 -8.23
N ALA A 96 -0.20 14.85 -8.71
CA ALA A 96 0.62 13.76 -8.20
C ALA A 96 1.02 13.99 -6.73
N GLU A 97 1.36 15.22 -6.36
CA GLU A 97 1.63 15.60 -4.97
C GLU A 97 0.42 15.39 -4.05
N ALA A 98 -0.77 15.80 -4.51
CA ALA A 98 -2.01 15.59 -3.77
C ALA A 98 -2.35 14.10 -3.60
N ASN A 99 -2.08 13.28 -4.62
CA ASN A 99 -2.25 11.83 -4.56
C ASN A 99 -1.28 11.18 -3.56
N LEU A 100 0.00 11.57 -3.58
CA LEU A 100 1.00 11.12 -2.61
C LEU A 100 0.57 11.45 -1.17
N LEU A 101 0.13 12.70 -0.93
CA LEU A 101 -0.35 13.11 0.39
C LEU A 101 -1.61 12.34 0.81
N LYS A 102 -2.52 12.07 -0.13
CA LYS A 102 -3.72 11.25 0.12
C LYS A 102 -3.35 9.83 0.49
N ALA A 103 -2.47 9.18 -0.27
CA ALA A 103 -2.00 7.82 0.01
C ALA A 103 -1.33 7.73 1.38
N ARG A 104 -0.43 8.67 1.70
CA ARG A 104 0.21 8.75 3.01
C ARG A 104 -0.80 8.85 4.15
N ARG A 105 -1.80 9.73 4.02
CA ARG A 105 -2.86 9.90 5.03
C ARG A 105 -3.75 8.66 5.16
N GLN A 106 -4.03 7.99 4.05
CA GLN A 106 -4.84 6.77 4.05
C GLN A 106 -4.11 5.64 4.78
N VAL A 107 -2.83 5.41 4.46
CA VAL A 107 -1.98 4.43 5.14
C VAL A 107 -1.89 4.71 6.63
N LEU A 108 -1.60 5.96 7.01
CA LEU A 108 -1.52 6.38 8.41
C LEU A 108 -2.86 6.17 9.14
N GLY A 109 -3.98 6.52 8.50
CA GLY A 109 -5.31 6.28 9.06
C GLY A 109 -5.60 4.78 9.28
N SER A 110 -5.26 3.94 8.30
CA SER A 110 -5.42 2.49 8.40
C SER A 110 -4.54 1.87 9.48
N MET A 111 -3.28 2.32 9.63
CA MET A 111 -2.39 1.89 10.71
C MET A 111 -2.94 2.26 12.09
N GLN A 112 -3.44 3.50 12.24
CA GLN A 112 -4.05 3.96 13.50
C GLN A 112 -5.32 3.19 13.84
N GLU A 113 -6.16 2.90 12.85
CA GLU A 113 -7.37 2.10 13.03
C GLU A 113 -7.01 0.66 13.46
N ALA A 114 -6.07 0.03 12.78
CA ALA A 114 -5.61 -1.32 13.11
C ALA A 114 -5.02 -1.39 14.53
N TYR A 115 -4.21 -0.41 14.93
CA TYR A 115 -3.69 -0.32 16.30
C TYR A 115 -4.79 -0.20 17.34
N ARG A 116 -5.77 0.68 17.12
CA ARG A 116 -6.91 0.85 18.04
C ARG A 116 -7.76 -0.41 18.13
N ASN A 117 -7.95 -1.12 17.03
CA ASN A 117 -8.66 -2.39 17.00
C ASN A 117 -7.91 -3.48 17.77
N LEU A 118 -6.58 -3.53 17.64
CA LEU A 118 -5.73 -4.43 18.41
C LEU A 118 -5.84 -4.15 19.91
N GLU A 119 -5.71 -2.88 20.32
CA GLU A 119 -5.84 -2.48 21.72
C GLU A 119 -7.24 -2.80 22.29
N ALA A 120 -8.31 -2.49 21.53
CA ALA A 120 -9.67 -2.80 21.92
C ALA A 120 -9.91 -4.31 22.05
N SER A 121 -9.31 -5.12 21.17
CA SER A 121 -9.41 -6.58 21.24
C SER A 121 -8.72 -7.14 22.48
N ALA A 122 -7.56 -6.62 22.87
CA ALA A 122 -6.87 -7.01 24.10
C ALA A 122 -7.72 -6.72 25.35
N ARG A 123 -8.31 -5.52 25.41
CA ARG A 123 -9.24 -5.15 26.50
C ARG A 123 -10.50 -6.02 26.52
N THR A 124 -10.98 -6.44 25.35
CA THR A 124 -12.13 -7.34 25.23
C THR A 124 -11.80 -8.73 25.78
N VAL A 125 -10.61 -9.25 25.52
CA VAL A 125 -10.16 -10.54 26.08
C VAL A 125 -10.12 -10.48 27.61
N GLU A 126 -9.53 -9.42 28.17
CA GLU A 126 -9.51 -9.14 29.61
C GLU A 126 -10.93 -9.08 30.21
N ALA A 127 -11.83 -8.31 29.60
CA ALA A 127 -13.21 -8.19 30.06
C ALA A 127 -13.97 -9.54 30.02
N ARG A 128 -13.76 -10.34 28.98
CA ARG A 128 -14.36 -11.68 28.85
C ARG A 128 -13.79 -12.66 29.88
N ARG A 129 -12.51 -12.55 30.22
CA ARG A 129 -11.90 -13.33 31.32
C ARG A 129 -12.57 -13.01 32.65
N LEU A 130 -12.81 -11.74 32.97
CA LEU A 130 -13.52 -11.34 34.19
C LEU A 130 -15.00 -11.81 34.17
N ALA A 131 -15.63 -11.81 33.00
CA ALA A 131 -16.99 -12.33 32.85
C ALA A 131 -17.10 -13.83 33.19
N ILE A 132 -16.08 -14.64 32.90
CA ILE A 132 -16.04 -16.05 33.30
C ILE A 132 -16.07 -16.18 34.82
N VAL A 133 -15.26 -15.38 35.53
CA VAL A 133 -15.22 -15.39 37.01
C VAL A 133 -16.60 -15.03 37.59
N SER A 134 -17.25 -14.01 37.03
CA SER A 134 -18.60 -13.62 37.43
C SER A 134 -19.66 -14.69 37.14
N ALA A 135 -19.60 -15.34 35.98
CA ALA A 135 -20.51 -16.42 35.62
C ALA A 135 -20.30 -17.67 36.48
N ALA A 136 -19.05 -18.01 36.80
CA ALA A 136 -18.71 -19.13 37.67
C ALA A 136 -19.24 -18.92 39.10
N SER A 137 -19.06 -17.71 39.66
CA SER A 137 -19.62 -17.35 40.97
C SER A 137 -21.16 -17.44 41.00
N ARG A 138 -21.84 -17.15 39.88
CA ARG A 138 -23.29 -17.32 39.76
C ARG A 138 -23.70 -18.79 39.78
N VAL A 139 -22.97 -19.65 39.08
CA VAL A 139 -23.21 -21.10 39.12
C VAL A 139 -23.10 -21.58 40.57
N GLU A 140 -22.03 -21.22 41.28
CA GLU A 140 -21.82 -21.58 42.69
C GLU A 140 -22.99 -21.11 43.58
N ALA A 141 -23.44 -19.87 43.42
CA ALA A 141 -24.57 -19.33 44.19
C ALA A 141 -25.89 -20.08 43.90
N THR A 142 -26.18 -20.39 42.62
CA THR A 142 -27.39 -21.14 42.25
C THR A 142 -27.35 -22.59 42.72
N GLU A 143 -26.18 -23.22 42.72
CA GLU A 143 -25.99 -24.57 43.25
C GLU A 143 -26.20 -24.62 44.76
N ALA A 144 -25.68 -23.63 45.49
CA ALA A 144 -25.92 -23.50 46.93
C ALA A 144 -27.42 -23.26 47.24
N ALA A 145 -28.09 -22.38 46.48
CA ALA A 145 -29.51 -22.09 46.64
C ALA A 145 -30.39 -23.33 46.40
N TYR A 146 -30.06 -24.13 45.38
CA TYR A 146 -30.71 -25.41 45.09
C TYR A 146 -30.46 -26.45 46.20
N ALA A 147 -29.22 -26.54 46.73
CA ALA A 147 -28.85 -27.49 47.78
C ALA A 147 -29.61 -27.26 49.10
N VAL A 148 -29.94 -26.01 49.42
CA VAL A 148 -30.76 -25.65 50.60
C VAL A 148 -32.27 -25.62 50.29
N GLY A 149 -32.68 -26.01 49.08
CA GLY A 149 -34.08 -26.09 48.65
C GLY A 149 -34.76 -24.75 48.35
N SER A 150 -33.98 -23.66 48.27
CA SER A 150 -34.48 -22.30 48.02
C SER A 150 -34.45 -21.87 46.55
N GLY A 151 -33.80 -22.65 45.68
CA GLY A 151 -33.70 -22.39 44.23
C GLY A 151 -34.11 -23.61 43.40
N ASP A 152 -34.40 -23.38 42.13
CA ASP A 152 -34.86 -24.42 41.20
C ASP A 152 -33.70 -25.01 40.39
N ILE A 153 -33.78 -26.30 40.07
CA ILE A 153 -32.78 -26.99 39.23
C ILE A 153 -32.64 -26.34 37.84
N VAL A 154 -33.72 -25.75 37.32
CA VAL A 154 -33.72 -25.04 36.04
C VAL A 154 -32.82 -23.80 36.09
N GLU A 155 -32.72 -23.11 37.24
CA GLU A 155 -31.83 -21.95 37.41
C GLU A 155 -30.36 -22.37 37.37
N VAL A 156 -30.02 -23.51 37.99
CA VAL A 156 -28.67 -24.09 37.94
C VAL A 156 -28.29 -24.46 36.50
N LEU A 157 -29.21 -25.12 35.76
CA LEU A 157 -28.96 -25.48 34.36
C LEU A 157 -28.78 -24.23 33.49
N ASN A 158 -29.59 -23.19 33.70
CA ASN A 158 -29.45 -21.92 32.99
C ASN A 158 -28.12 -21.22 33.32
N ALA A 159 -27.73 -21.16 34.59
CA ALA A 159 -26.45 -20.58 35.01
C ALA A 159 -25.25 -21.32 34.39
N LYS A 160 -25.30 -22.66 34.33
CA LYS A 160 -24.26 -23.46 33.65
C LYS A 160 -24.23 -23.22 32.15
N LYS A 161 -25.39 -23.15 31.50
CA LYS A 161 -25.50 -22.81 30.07
C LYS A 161 -24.88 -21.44 29.79
N ASP A 162 -25.13 -20.46 30.66
CA ASP A 162 -24.56 -19.11 30.54
C ASP A 162 -23.05 -19.10 30.74
N LEU A 163 -22.52 -19.85 31.71
CA LEU A 163 -21.07 -20.02 31.90
C LEU A 163 -20.39 -20.55 30.63
N PHE A 164 -20.91 -21.64 30.05
CA PHE A 164 -20.38 -22.19 28.79
C PHE A 164 -20.48 -21.19 27.63
N ALA A 165 -21.55 -20.38 27.57
CA ALA A 165 -21.67 -19.33 26.56
C ALA A 165 -20.58 -18.26 26.72
N VAL A 166 -20.26 -17.84 27.94
CA VAL A 166 -19.21 -16.86 28.23
C VAL A 166 -17.81 -17.42 27.94
N GLU A 167 -17.55 -18.69 28.27
CA GLU A 167 -16.29 -19.37 27.94
C GLU A 167 -16.06 -19.44 26.42
N ARG A 168 -17.10 -19.80 25.66
CA ARG A 168 -17.05 -19.78 24.20
C ARG A 168 -16.77 -18.38 23.67
N ASP A 169 -17.43 -17.35 24.23
CA ASP A 169 -17.22 -15.97 23.80
C ASP A 169 -15.80 -15.46 24.14
N PHE A 170 -15.20 -15.92 25.24
CA PHE A 170 -13.79 -15.68 25.57
C PHE A 170 -12.84 -16.33 24.56
N ALA A 171 -13.08 -17.59 24.19
CA ALA A 171 -12.29 -18.28 23.16
C ALA A 171 -12.38 -17.55 21.81
N LYS A 172 -13.57 -17.08 21.43
CA LYS A 172 -13.77 -16.26 20.23
C LYS A 172 -13.02 -14.93 20.32
N ALA A 173 -13.04 -14.25 21.48
CA ALA A 173 -12.31 -13.02 21.69
C ALA A 173 -10.79 -13.19 21.54
N ARG A 174 -10.22 -14.31 22.05
CA ARG A 174 -8.81 -14.65 21.85
C ARG A 174 -8.46 -14.82 20.38
N TYR A 175 -9.28 -15.57 19.63
CA TYR A 175 -9.09 -15.74 18.19
C TYR A 175 -9.14 -14.38 17.45
N THR A 176 -10.14 -13.55 17.75
CA THR A 176 -10.24 -12.21 17.17
C THR A 176 -9.01 -11.35 17.50
N HIS A 177 -8.47 -11.42 18.72
CA HIS A 177 -7.25 -10.68 19.09
C HIS A 177 -6.05 -11.07 18.21
N VAL A 178 -5.86 -12.37 17.96
CA VAL A 178 -4.80 -12.86 17.06
C VAL A 178 -5.03 -12.36 15.63
N THR A 179 -6.27 -12.38 15.13
CA THR A 179 -6.58 -11.80 13.81
C THR A 179 -6.30 -10.31 13.75
N ARG A 180 -6.64 -9.53 14.79
CA ARG A 180 -6.34 -8.09 14.85
C ARG A 180 -4.83 -7.81 14.88
N GLN A 181 -4.05 -8.71 15.47
CA GLN A 181 -2.59 -8.60 15.45
C GLN A 181 -2.04 -8.79 14.04
N LEU A 182 -2.54 -9.79 13.31
CA LEU A 182 -2.21 -10.00 11.89
C LEU A 182 -2.60 -8.80 11.01
N GLU A 183 -3.79 -8.24 11.23
CA GLU A 183 -4.26 -7.05 10.50
C GLU A 183 -3.39 -5.81 10.77
N PHE A 184 -2.88 -5.66 12.00
CA PHE A 184 -1.95 -4.58 12.34
C PHE A 184 -0.59 -4.77 11.67
N ASP A 185 -0.04 -5.98 11.70
CA ASP A 185 1.22 -6.30 11.01
C ASP A 185 1.08 -6.09 9.48
N GLN A 186 -0.09 -6.43 8.93
CA GLN A 186 -0.44 -6.14 7.52
C GLN A 186 -0.45 -4.64 7.24
N ALA A 187 -1.13 -3.86 8.08
CA ALA A 187 -1.26 -2.42 7.91
C ALA A 187 0.08 -1.69 7.99
N ILE A 188 1.06 -2.24 8.71
CA ILE A 188 2.42 -1.70 8.79
C ILE A 188 3.24 -2.02 7.52
N GLY A 189 2.81 -3.00 6.72
CA GLY A 189 3.54 -3.45 5.54
C GLY A 189 4.70 -4.41 5.85
N ASP A 190 4.84 -4.86 7.11
CA ASP A 190 5.80 -5.90 7.54
C ASP A 190 5.13 -7.27 7.60
N LEU A 191 4.32 -7.60 6.59
CA LEU A 191 3.80 -8.95 6.44
C LEU A 191 4.88 -9.86 5.84
N SER A 192 6.04 -9.91 6.50
CA SER A 192 7.09 -10.85 6.19
C SER A 192 6.66 -12.26 6.59
N GLU A 193 7.11 -13.29 5.87
CA GLU A 193 6.83 -14.71 6.16
C GLU A 193 7.17 -15.08 7.63
N SER A 194 8.10 -14.34 8.23
CA SER A 194 8.49 -14.41 9.63
C SER A 194 7.41 -13.95 10.63
N ALA A 195 6.54 -13.00 10.27
CA ALA A 195 5.44 -12.53 11.12
C ALA A 195 4.36 -13.62 11.28
N ILE A 196 4.04 -14.32 10.18
CA ILE A 196 3.12 -15.46 10.17
C ILE A 196 3.69 -16.62 11.01
N ALA A 197 4.98 -16.92 10.86
CA ALA A 197 5.64 -17.99 11.62
C ALA A 197 5.67 -17.75 13.15
N ARG A 198 5.80 -16.48 13.59
CA ARG A 198 5.74 -16.12 15.03
C ARG A 198 4.37 -16.38 15.64
N ILE A 199 3.31 -16.13 14.87
CA ILE A 199 1.93 -16.32 15.34
C ILE A 199 1.55 -17.80 15.35
N ASP A 200 2.03 -18.58 14.39
CA ASP A 200 1.87 -20.04 14.39
C ASP A 200 2.51 -20.66 15.65
N GLN A 201 3.71 -20.21 16.04
CA GLN A 201 4.35 -20.63 17.29
C GLN A 201 3.56 -20.25 18.56
N GLN A 202 2.84 -19.12 18.56
CA GLN A 202 2.04 -18.69 19.71
C GLN A 202 0.67 -19.39 19.80
N LEU A 203 0.18 -19.99 18.71
CA LEU A 203 -1.08 -20.75 18.68
C LEU A 203 -0.89 -22.22 19.08
N ILE A 204 0.33 -22.75 19.00
CA ILE A 204 0.66 -24.14 19.34
C ILE A 204 0.89 -24.33 20.85
N GLN A 205 1.04 -23.25 21.64
CA GLN A 205 1.13 -23.28 23.11
C GLN A 205 -0.21 -22.95 23.78
#